data_AF-A0A5E4K1J0-F1
#
_entry.id   AF-A0A5E4K1J0-F1
#
_cell.length_a   1.000
_cell.length_b   1.000
_cell.length_c   1.000
_cell.angle_alpha   90.00
_cell.angle_beta   90.00
_cell.angle_gamma   90.00
#
_symmetry.space_group_name_H-M   'P 1'
#
loop_
_entity.id
_entity.type
_entity.pdbx_description
1 polymer ?
#
loop_
_entity_poly.entity_id
_entity_poly.type
_entity_poly.pdbx_seq_one_letter_code
_entity_poly.pdbx_strand_id
1 'polypeptide(L)'
;MNQILISENNFDKARKLIKENQDKKIIFFSDDDELNRKILEKEKIDVLLLSQGKRKDFQKQRNSGLNQVLAKLAKKKEITIGIDLDEIINSEEKEKAKILARVMQNIKICNKNKVKMKFLSKGQKRNIFDLKSLGLVLGMPTNMIKDL
;
A
#
# COMPACT_ATOMS: atom_id res chain seq x y z
N MET A 1 10.14 17.40 2.38
CA MET A 1 9.66 16.74 1.14
C MET A 1 8.15 16.85 1.11
N ASN A 2 7.59 17.61 0.17
CA ASN A 2 6.15 17.75 0.01
C ASN A 2 5.58 16.44 -0.55
N GLN A 3 4.75 15.76 0.25
CA GLN A 3 4.02 14.56 -0.15
C GLN A 3 2.56 14.97 -0.35
N ILE A 4 1.92 14.46 -1.41
CA ILE A 4 0.49 14.68 -1.64
C ILE A 4 -0.21 13.33 -1.61
N LEU A 5 -1.24 13.25 -0.76
CA LEU A 5 -2.18 12.15 -0.74
C LEU A 5 -3.31 12.49 -1.73
N ILE A 6 -3.46 11.69 -2.77
CA ILE A 6 -4.56 11.79 -3.72
C ILE A 6 -5.54 10.67 -3.43
N SER A 7 -6.73 11.03 -2.96
CA SER A 7 -7.87 10.12 -2.80
C SER A 7 -8.96 10.54 -3.76
N GLU A 8 -9.12 9.83 -4.87
CA GLU A 8 -10.14 10.13 -5.88
C GLU A 8 -10.78 8.85 -6.39
N ASN A 9 -12.09 8.89 -6.61
CA ASN A 9 -12.87 7.76 -7.11
C ASN A 9 -12.97 7.74 -8.64
N ASN A 10 -12.56 8.83 -9.30
CA ASN A 10 -12.63 8.96 -10.76
C ASN A 10 -11.21 9.00 -11.36
N PHE A 11 -10.97 8.10 -12.33
CA PHE A 11 -9.70 7.96 -13.03
C PHE A 11 -9.24 9.27 -13.69
N ASP A 12 -10.13 10.02 -14.33
CA ASP A 12 -9.73 11.23 -15.07
C ASP A 12 -9.32 12.36 -14.13
N LYS A 13 -9.99 12.46 -12.97
CA LYS A 13 -9.64 13.43 -11.92
C LYS A 13 -8.33 13.05 -11.25
N ALA A 14 -8.18 11.78 -10.86
CA ALA A 14 -6.94 11.26 -10.29
C ALA A 14 -5.76 11.52 -11.23
N ARG A 15 -5.95 11.27 -12.54
CA ARG A 15 -4.94 11.51 -13.56
C ARG A 15 -4.52 12.99 -13.68
N LYS A 16 -5.49 13.92 -13.65
CA LYS A 16 -5.18 15.36 -13.68
C LYS A 16 -4.33 15.76 -12.47
N LEU A 17 -4.75 15.35 -11.28
CA LEU A 17 -4.02 15.65 -10.03
C LEU A 17 -2.62 15.05 -10.00
N ILE A 18 -2.45 13.82 -10.53
CA ILE A 18 -1.13 13.17 -10.65
C ILE A 18 -0.23 13.97 -11.60
N LYS A 19 -0.76 14.44 -12.74
CA LYS A 19 0.00 15.24 -13.70
C LYS A 19 0.36 16.63 -13.18
N GLU A 20 -0.54 17.27 -12.44
CA GLU A 20 -0.31 18.58 -11.84
C GLU A 20 0.73 18.55 -10.71
N ASN A 21 0.97 17.39 -10.10
CA ASN A 21 1.84 17.25 -8.94
C ASN A 21 3.08 16.37 -9.19
N GLN A 22 3.57 16.31 -10.43
CA GLN A 22 4.76 15.52 -10.79
C GLN A 22 6.03 15.92 -10.04
N ASP A 23 6.11 17.16 -9.54
CA ASP A 23 7.26 17.67 -8.78
C ASP A 23 7.28 17.21 -7.30
N LYS A 24 6.23 16.51 -6.85
CA LYS A 24 6.05 16.07 -5.47
C LYS A 24 5.95 14.56 -5.40
N LYS A 25 6.16 14.00 -4.20
CA LYS A 25 5.98 12.57 -3.98
C LYS A 25 4.49 12.24 -3.92
N ILE A 26 4.03 11.40 -4.85
CA ILE A 26 2.62 11.09 -5.05
C ILE A 26 2.27 9.80 -4.31
N ILE A 27 1.37 9.92 -3.33
CA ILE A 27 0.76 8.79 -2.63
C ILE A 27 -0.68 8.68 -3.12
N PHE A 28 -0.98 7.63 -3.87
CA PHE A 28 -2.34 7.38 -4.36
C PHE A 28 -3.07 6.43 -3.41
N PHE A 29 -4.31 6.76 -3.07
CA PHE A 29 -5.19 5.96 -2.23
C PHE A 29 -6.55 5.80 -2.90
N SER A 30 -7.03 4.56 -3.00
CA SER A 30 -8.39 4.26 -3.47
C SER A 30 -8.83 2.91 -2.92
N ASP A 31 -10.12 2.82 -2.57
CA ASP A 31 -10.78 1.58 -2.17
C ASP A 31 -11.18 0.71 -3.38
N ASP A 32 -11.17 1.27 -4.60
CA ASP A 32 -11.48 0.55 -5.84
C ASP A 32 -10.22 -0.11 -6.45
N ASP A 33 -10.25 -1.44 -6.52
CA ASP A 33 -9.18 -2.26 -7.09
C ASP A 33 -9.01 -2.08 -8.61
N GLU A 34 -10.09 -1.80 -9.36
CA GLU A 34 -9.99 -1.53 -10.79
C GLU A 34 -9.29 -0.19 -11.04
N LEU A 35 -9.62 0.82 -10.25
CA LEU A 35 -8.98 2.12 -10.32
C LEU A 35 -7.50 2.03 -9.95
N ASN A 36 -7.18 1.30 -8.87
CA ASN A 36 -5.81 1.02 -8.46
C ASN A 36 -5.00 0.36 -9.58
N ARG A 37 -5.59 -0.63 -10.27
CA ARG A 37 -4.97 -1.28 -11.42
C ARG A 37 -4.75 -0.32 -12.58
N LYS A 38 -5.74 0.47 -12.97
CA LYS A 38 -5.63 1.44 -14.08
C LYS A 38 -4.54 2.48 -13.81
N ILE A 39 -4.44 2.96 -12.56
CA ILE A 39 -3.42 3.95 -12.16
C ILE A 39 -2.03 3.31 -12.14
N LEU A 40 -1.89 2.11 -11.57
CA LEU A 40 -0.65 1.33 -11.67
C LEU A 40 -0.25 1.10 -13.12
N GLU A 41 -1.19 0.86 -14.04
CA GLU A 41 -0.89 0.59 -15.46
C GLU A 41 -0.57 1.84 -16.27
N LYS A 42 -1.24 2.99 -16.04
CA LYS A 42 -1.13 4.16 -16.92
C LYS A 42 -0.30 5.31 -16.36
N GLU A 43 -0.26 5.49 -15.05
CA GLU A 43 0.34 6.67 -14.44
C GLU A 43 1.69 6.35 -13.76
N LYS A 44 2.43 7.40 -13.41
CA LYS A 44 3.66 7.34 -12.62
C LYS A 44 3.34 7.89 -11.22
N ILE A 45 3.29 7.00 -10.24
CA ILE A 45 3.08 7.34 -8.82
C ILE A 45 4.24 6.75 -8.02
N ASP A 46 4.59 7.34 -6.88
CA ASP A 46 5.67 6.82 -6.04
C ASP A 46 5.18 5.71 -5.12
N VAL A 47 3.99 5.89 -4.55
CA VAL A 47 3.42 4.97 -3.56
C VAL A 47 1.94 4.71 -3.83
N LEU A 48 1.56 3.43 -3.87
CA LEU A 48 0.16 3.00 -3.85
C LEU A 48 -0.22 2.57 -2.43
N LEU A 49 -1.07 3.35 -1.75
CA LEU A 49 -1.57 3.05 -0.42
C LEU A 49 -2.79 2.11 -0.51
N LEU A 50 -2.70 0.93 0.10
CA LEU A 50 -3.77 -0.07 0.10
C LEU A 50 -4.56 -0.03 1.42
N SER A 51 -5.88 0.12 1.30
CA SER A 51 -6.88 -0.07 2.36
C SER A 51 -7.16 -1.56 2.56
N GLN A 52 -7.23 -2.04 3.81
CA GLN A 52 -7.35 -3.46 4.15
C GLN A 52 -8.59 -3.83 4.95
N GLY A 53 -9.29 -2.90 5.59
CA GLY A 53 -10.38 -3.17 6.53
C GLY A 53 -11.71 -3.44 5.84
N LYS A 54 -12.05 -2.72 4.76
CA LYS A 54 -13.38 -2.82 4.12
C LYS A 54 -13.44 -3.82 2.96
N ARG A 55 -12.77 -4.98 3.09
CA ARG A 55 -12.70 -6.00 2.03
C ARG A 55 -13.47 -7.26 2.42
N LYS A 56 -14.26 -7.79 1.47
CA LYS A 56 -14.87 -9.12 1.57
C LYS A 56 -13.89 -10.14 1.00
N ASP A 57 -13.62 -11.19 1.77
CA ASP A 57 -12.75 -12.29 1.32
C ASP A 57 -13.42 -13.10 0.21
N PHE A 58 -12.59 -13.67 -0.68
CA PHE A 58 -13.05 -14.62 -1.67
C PHE A 58 -13.23 -16.00 -1.03
N GLN A 59 -14.00 -16.87 -1.69
CA GLN A 59 -14.31 -18.20 -1.16
C GLN A 59 -13.07 -19.06 -0.82
N LYS A 60 -11.95 -18.87 -1.52
CA LYS A 60 -10.71 -19.66 -1.35
C LYS A 60 -9.52 -18.87 -0.82
N GLN A 61 -9.62 -17.55 -0.74
CA GLN A 61 -8.47 -16.70 -0.40
C GLN A 61 -8.93 -15.36 0.18
N ARG A 62 -8.08 -14.77 1.03
CA ARG A 62 -8.30 -13.43 1.56
C ARG A 62 -8.13 -12.39 0.45
N ASN A 63 -9.02 -11.40 0.44
CA ASN A 63 -8.89 -10.26 -0.45
C ASN A 63 -8.02 -9.19 0.22
N SER A 64 -6.75 -9.10 -0.19
CA SER A 64 -5.76 -8.16 0.34
C SER A 64 -5.50 -6.94 -0.58
N GLY A 65 -6.23 -6.82 -1.69
CA GLY A 65 -6.06 -5.75 -2.68
C GLY A 65 -4.79 -5.80 -3.51
N LEU A 66 -4.00 -6.86 -3.36
CA LEU A 66 -2.79 -7.08 -4.13
C LEU A 66 -2.74 -8.50 -4.66
N ASN A 67 -2.38 -8.63 -5.93
CA ASN A 67 -2.12 -9.91 -6.56
C ASN A 67 -0.72 -9.92 -7.20
N GLN A 68 -0.28 -11.08 -7.70
CA GLN A 68 1.05 -11.20 -8.31
C GLN A 68 1.21 -10.35 -9.58
N VAL A 69 0.13 -10.09 -10.31
CA VAL A 69 0.16 -9.27 -11.55
C VAL A 69 0.41 -7.80 -11.19
N LEU A 70 -0.33 -7.26 -10.23
CA LEU A 70 -0.18 -5.89 -9.72
C LEU A 70 1.21 -5.70 -9.10
N ALA A 71 1.71 -6.69 -8.36
CA ALA A 71 3.07 -6.63 -7.81
C ALA A 71 4.13 -6.57 -8.91
N LYS A 72 4.00 -7.36 -9.99
CA LYS A 72 4.92 -7.27 -11.15
C LYS A 72 4.84 -5.91 -11.85
N LEU A 73 3.64 -5.35 -12.01
CA LEU A 73 3.43 -4.02 -12.58
C LEU A 73 4.08 -2.94 -11.72
N ALA A 74 3.86 -2.99 -10.40
CA ALA A 74 4.49 -2.10 -9.44
C ALA A 74 6.02 -2.19 -9.52
N LYS A 75 6.58 -3.41 -9.63
CA LYS A 75 8.03 -3.58 -9.82
C LYS A 75 8.53 -2.95 -11.11
N LYS A 76 7.84 -3.18 -12.24
CA LYS A 76 8.24 -2.67 -13.56
C LYS A 76 8.28 -1.14 -13.60
N LYS A 77 7.42 -0.49 -12.84
CA LYS A 77 7.31 0.97 -12.75
C LYS A 77 7.98 1.57 -11.52
N GLU A 78 8.68 0.76 -10.72
CA GLU A 78 9.36 1.18 -9.49
C GLU A 78 8.43 1.81 -8.43
N ILE A 79 7.15 1.40 -8.44
CA ILE A 79 6.13 1.87 -7.50
C ILE A 79 6.25 1.10 -6.19
N THR A 80 6.23 1.82 -5.07
CA THR A 80 6.26 1.24 -3.72
C THR A 80 4.83 0.95 -3.25
N ILE A 81 4.61 -0.17 -2.57
CA ILE A 81 3.31 -0.47 -1.96
C ILE A 81 3.26 0.07 -0.52
N GLY A 82 2.28 0.90 -0.24
CA GLY A 82 2.00 1.48 1.07
C GLY A 82 0.96 0.68 1.84
N ILE A 83 1.18 0.51 3.15
CA ILE A 83 0.18 0.02 4.10
C ILE A 83 -0.24 1.17 5.00
N ASP A 84 -1.54 1.38 5.18
CA ASP A 84 -2.08 2.36 6.12
C ASP A 84 -1.94 1.82 7.56
N LEU A 85 -1.05 2.44 8.33
CA LEU A 85 -0.80 2.06 9.72
C LEU A 85 -1.91 2.52 10.65
N ASP A 86 -2.56 3.65 10.33
CA ASP A 86 -3.64 4.19 11.17
C ASP A 86 -4.84 3.25 11.13
N GLU A 87 -5.06 2.60 9.98
CA GLU A 87 -6.06 1.54 9.83
C GLU A 87 -5.79 0.36 10.78
N ILE A 88 -4.53 -0.07 10.94
CA ILE A 88 -4.17 -1.14 11.87
C ILE A 88 -4.41 -0.70 13.31
N ILE A 89 -3.97 0.50 13.69
CA ILE A 89 -4.02 0.99 15.08
C ILE A 89 -5.46 1.16 15.55
N ASN A 90 -6.28 1.83 14.73
CA ASN A 90 -7.64 2.24 15.10
C ASN A 90 -8.69 1.13 14.94
N SER A 91 -8.32 -0.02 14.38
CA SER A 91 -9.25 -1.15 14.21
C SER A 91 -9.51 -1.92 15.50
N GLU A 92 -10.74 -2.38 15.67
CA GLU A 92 -11.17 -3.30 16.73
C GLU A 92 -10.48 -4.67 16.60
N GLU A 93 -10.42 -5.45 17.68
CA GLU A 93 -9.61 -6.69 17.76
C GLU A 93 -9.82 -7.66 16.58
N LYS A 94 -11.07 -8.00 16.28
CA LYS A 94 -11.40 -8.94 15.20
C LYS A 94 -11.02 -8.40 13.82
N GLU A 95 -11.22 -7.11 13.59
CA GLU A 95 -10.90 -6.48 12.30
C GLU A 95 -9.40 -6.25 12.15
N LYS A 96 -8.74 -5.83 13.23
CA LYS A 96 -7.28 -5.73 13.34
C LYS A 96 -6.61 -7.06 12.98
N ALA A 97 -7.10 -8.19 13.51
CA ALA A 97 -6.57 -9.51 13.16
C ALA A 97 -6.68 -9.80 11.65
N LYS A 98 -7.80 -9.46 11.00
CA LYS A 98 -7.98 -9.63 9.55
C LYS A 98 -7.06 -8.72 8.75
N ILE A 99 -6.93 -7.46 9.13
CA ILE A 99 -6.04 -6.50 8.48
C ILE A 99 -4.61 -6.99 8.55
N LEU A 100 -4.13 -7.41 9.72
CA LEU A 100 -2.78 -7.96 9.89
C LEU A 100 -2.57 -9.20 9.00
N ALA A 101 -3.54 -10.10 8.98
CA ALA A 101 -3.54 -11.28 8.11
C ALA A 101 -3.43 -10.94 6.60
N ARG A 102 -4.07 -9.85 6.15
CA ARG A 102 -3.99 -9.35 4.76
C ARG A 102 -2.65 -8.66 4.49
N VAL A 103 -2.14 -7.90 5.47
CA VAL A 103 -0.82 -7.27 5.39
C VAL A 103 0.29 -8.31 5.25
N MET A 104 0.27 -9.37 6.07
CA MET A 104 1.23 -10.50 5.95
C MET A 104 1.19 -11.15 4.57
N GLN A 105 -0.01 -11.32 3.99
CA GLN A 105 -0.16 -11.82 2.63
C GLN A 105 0.46 -10.88 1.59
N ASN A 106 0.24 -9.56 1.73
CA ASN A 106 0.84 -8.56 0.86
C ASN A 106 2.35 -8.54 0.96
N ILE A 107 2.90 -8.66 2.17
CA ILE A 107 4.36 -8.78 2.40
C ILE A 107 4.92 -9.98 1.65
N LYS A 108 4.28 -11.15 1.73
CA LYS A 108 4.70 -12.35 0.99
C LYS A 108 4.68 -12.14 -0.53
N ILE A 109 3.63 -11.50 -1.05
CA ILE A 109 3.51 -11.21 -2.49
C ILE A 109 4.58 -10.21 -2.94
N CYS A 110 4.79 -9.13 -2.18
CA CYS A 110 5.80 -8.12 -2.50
C CYS A 110 7.21 -8.67 -2.41
N ASN A 111 7.52 -9.47 -1.39
CA ASN A 111 8.82 -10.11 -1.24
C ASN A 111 9.11 -11.04 -2.43
N LYS A 112 8.15 -11.89 -2.81
CA LYS A 112 8.28 -12.78 -3.98
C LYS A 112 8.58 -12.01 -5.28
N ASN A 113 8.01 -10.82 -5.44
CA ASN A 113 8.16 -9.99 -6.64
C ASN A 113 9.20 -8.87 -6.49
N LYS A 114 9.98 -8.85 -5.39
CA LYS A 114 11.00 -7.83 -5.08
C LYS A 114 10.48 -6.38 -5.15
N VAL A 115 9.23 -6.18 -4.75
CA VAL A 115 8.55 -4.87 -4.68
C VAL A 115 8.85 -4.24 -3.32
N LYS A 116 9.11 -2.93 -3.29
CA LYS A 116 9.35 -2.21 -2.02
C LYS A 116 8.01 -2.00 -1.30
N MET A 117 8.04 -2.05 0.03
CA MET A 117 6.89 -1.75 0.87
C MET A 117 7.23 -0.69 1.91
N LYS A 118 6.26 0.17 2.25
CA LYS A 118 6.38 1.15 3.33
C LYS A 118 5.11 1.22 4.17
N PHE A 119 5.27 1.49 5.46
CA PHE A 119 4.16 1.86 6.34
C PHE A 119 3.95 3.37 6.24
N LEU A 120 2.70 3.78 6.04
CA LEU A 120 2.31 5.19 6.00
C LEU A 120 1.28 5.43 7.11
N SER A 121 1.46 6.51 7.87
CA SER A 121 0.50 7.01 8.85
C SER A 121 0.14 8.44 8.43
N LYS A 122 -1.15 8.74 8.40
CA LYS A 122 -1.71 10.08 8.17
C LYS A 122 -1.65 10.92 9.45
N GLY A 123 -1.69 10.27 10.61
CA GLY A 123 -1.63 10.89 11.93
C GLY A 123 -0.21 11.00 12.50
N GLN A 124 0.02 10.31 13.61
CA GLN A 124 1.26 10.44 14.39
C GLN A 124 2.44 9.75 13.69
N LYS A 125 3.52 10.51 13.49
CA LYS A 125 4.81 9.94 13.09
C LYS A 125 5.29 8.96 14.16
N ARG A 126 5.35 7.68 13.80
CA ARG A 126 5.93 6.63 14.65
C ARG A 126 7.44 6.57 14.48
N ASN A 127 8.11 6.07 15.51
CA ASN A 127 9.55 5.85 15.45
C ASN A 127 9.87 4.82 14.36
N ILE A 128 10.92 5.08 13.59
CA ILE A 128 11.41 4.17 12.55
C ILE A 128 11.73 2.79 13.14
N PHE A 129 12.31 2.73 14.35
CA PHE A 129 12.63 1.45 14.99
C PHE A 129 11.37 0.61 15.30
N ASP A 130 10.26 1.25 15.69
CA ASP A 130 9.00 0.56 15.94
C ASP A 130 8.41 0.02 14.64
N LEU A 131 8.45 0.80 13.56
CA LEU A 131 8.00 0.38 12.23
C LEU A 131 8.81 -0.79 11.69
N LYS A 132 10.13 -0.77 11.91
CA LYS A 132 11.03 -1.88 11.53
C LYS A 132 10.70 -3.14 12.33
N SER A 133 10.47 -3.01 13.63
CA SER A 133 10.10 -4.12 14.51
C SER A 133 8.75 -4.71 14.12
N LEU A 134 7.75 -3.87 13.84
CA LEU A 134 6.44 -4.30 13.33
C LEU A 134 6.58 -5.04 11.99
N GLY A 135 7.37 -4.50 11.07
CA GLY A 135 7.65 -5.14 9.78
C GLY A 135 8.25 -6.55 9.96
N LEU A 136 9.23 -6.71 10.85
CA LEU A 136 9.83 -8.01 11.15
C LEU A 136 8.80 -9.01 11.69
N VAL A 137 7.96 -8.59 12.63
CA VAL A 137 6.90 -9.44 13.21
C VAL A 137 5.90 -9.90 12.13
N LEU A 138 5.59 -9.04 11.17
CA LEU A 138 4.67 -9.36 10.07
C LEU A 138 5.32 -10.16 8.93
N GLY A 139 6.61 -10.51 9.06
CA GLY A 139 7.33 -11.34 8.10
C GLY A 139 8.01 -10.57 6.97
N MET A 140 8.26 -9.27 7.13
CA MET A 140 9.08 -8.52 6.18
C MET A 140 10.54 -8.95 6.31
N PRO A 141 11.22 -9.27 5.19
CA PRO A 141 12.64 -9.60 5.21
C PRO A 141 13.49 -8.36 5.49
N THR A 142 14.66 -8.55 6.09
CA THR A 142 15.55 -7.47 6.55
C THR A 142 15.98 -6.55 5.41
N ASN A 143 16.11 -7.06 4.18
CA ASN A 143 16.44 -6.25 3.00
C ASN A 143 15.36 -5.21 2.66
N MET A 144 14.08 -5.55 2.84
CA MET A 144 12.94 -4.66 2.62
C MET A 144 12.82 -3.61 3.71
N ILE A 145 13.25 -3.95 4.94
CA ILE A 145 13.18 -3.09 6.11
C ILE A 145 14.30 -2.04 6.15
N LYS A 146 15.44 -2.30 5.52
CA LYS A 146 16.54 -1.32 5.44
C LYS A 146 16.11 -0.03 4.73
N ASP A 147 15.19 -0.15 3.77
CA ASP A 147 14.73 0.94 2.91
C ASP A 147 13.51 1.71 3.49
N LEU A 148 13.04 1.36 4.70
CA LEU A 148 11.89 1.99 5.38
C LEU A 148 12.20 3.43 5.79
#